data_AF-A0A8C5E745-F1
#
_entry.id   AF-A0A8C5E745-F1
#
_cell.length_a   1.000
_cell.length_b   1.000
_cell.length_c   1.000
_cell.angle_alpha   90.00
_cell.angle_beta   90.00
_cell.angle_gamma   90.00
#
_symmetry.space_group_name_H-M   'P 1'
#
loop_
_entity.id
_entity.type
_entity.pdbx_description
1 polymer ?
#
loop_
_entity_poly.entity_id
_entity_poly.type
_entity_poly.pdbx_seq_one_letter_code
_entity_poly.pdbx_strand_id
1 'polypeptide(L)'
;MDARVALLLILAGPVLLTAKQRRTHAAEVFTNTWAVEIRGGLEEADRIAREHGFINHGNVFGDYYHFRHHAVEKRALSGHKGMHNRLRAEPRVQWAEQQVVKRRKRRDLYEDPTDPYFPKQWYLFNPTHQDLNTKAAWAQGYTGKGVVVTILDDGIEKDHPDLINNYDPEASYDVNDGDDDPQPRYTQRNENRHGTRCAGEVAAAANNGVCGVGVAYDAKIGGVRMLDGEVTDVVEAHSLSLNPQHIHIYSASWGPEDDGKSLDGPAKLAMEAFLQGITKGRGGLGSIFVWASGNGGREQDNCNCDGYTNSIYTLSISSTTESGNVPWYSEPCSSTLATTFSSGNPREKQIVTTDLRQKCTDSHTGTSASAPLAAGIIALALEANMNLTWRDMQHLVVKTSLPVHLSAGDWRANGVGRRVSHSYGYGLLDAGAIVALAKNWTSVGQQHQCVNTMLTKPRDVGNKFVLSKRVDACWGRPEYVSSLEHVQARLTLSHNQRGKLAIHLISPLGTRSTLSTSSWNHVGFFFFRPNDFSTEGFNDWAFMTTHSWGEDPQGEWTLEIENMATNGLTMGQRFIQ
;
A
#
# COMPACT_ATOMS: atom_id res chain seq x y z
N MET A 1 79.47 -17.35 28.16
CA MET A 1 79.13 -16.95 29.53
C MET A 1 77.82 -17.62 29.90
N ASP A 2 77.92 -18.65 30.75
CA ASP A 2 77.01 -19.08 31.84
C ASP A 2 75.73 -18.26 32.07
N ALA A 3 74.59 -18.76 32.56
CA ALA A 3 74.22 -20.05 33.15
C ALA A 3 72.68 -20.20 33.18
N ARG A 4 72.27 -21.45 33.42
CA ARG A 4 70.92 -21.98 33.69
C ARG A 4 70.18 -21.28 34.84
N VAL A 5 68.85 -21.17 34.76
CA VAL A 5 67.87 -21.67 35.77
C VAL A 5 66.53 -21.98 35.07
N ALA A 6 65.90 -23.07 35.48
CA ALA A 6 64.73 -23.70 34.89
C ALA A 6 63.43 -23.48 35.70
N LEU A 7 62.32 -23.86 35.06
CA LEU A 7 61.06 -24.38 35.61
C LEU A 7 60.04 -23.40 36.25
N LEU A 8 58.87 -23.24 35.61
CA LEU A 8 57.58 -23.72 36.16
C LEU A 8 56.42 -23.59 35.15
N LEU A 9 55.78 -24.75 34.97
CA LEU A 9 54.50 -25.10 34.33
C LEU A 9 53.38 -24.05 34.38
N ILE A 10 52.58 -23.95 33.31
CA ILE A 10 51.19 -24.45 33.25
C ILE A 10 50.69 -24.34 31.79
N LEU A 11 50.34 -25.49 31.22
CA LEU A 11 49.57 -25.63 29.98
C LEU A 11 48.10 -25.26 30.27
N ALA A 12 47.63 -24.14 29.73
CA ALA A 12 46.20 -23.85 29.61
C ALA A 12 45.81 -23.97 28.12
N GLY A 13 45.24 -25.11 27.76
CA GLY A 13 44.66 -25.32 26.43
C GLY A 13 43.37 -24.50 26.24
N PRO A 14 43.04 -24.09 25.01
CA PRO A 14 41.83 -23.31 24.75
C PRO A 14 40.60 -24.20 24.87
N VAL A 15 39.75 -23.91 25.86
CA VAL A 15 38.41 -24.50 25.97
C VAL A 15 37.53 -23.86 24.91
N LEU A 16 37.30 -24.58 23.80
CA LEU A 16 36.22 -24.28 22.86
C LEU A 16 34.87 -24.51 23.56
N LEU A 17 34.25 -23.45 24.04
CA LEU A 17 32.86 -23.42 24.43
C LEU A 17 31.97 -23.43 23.17
N THR A 18 31.63 -24.62 22.69
CA THR A 18 30.52 -24.77 21.74
C THR A 18 29.22 -24.58 22.51
N ALA A 19 28.63 -23.38 22.42
CA ALA A 19 27.26 -23.14 22.86
C ALA A 19 26.31 -23.97 21.98
N LYS A 20 25.90 -25.16 22.48
CA LYS A 20 24.78 -25.90 21.89
C LYS A 20 23.51 -25.07 22.07
N GLN A 21 23.08 -24.41 21.00
CA GLN A 21 21.77 -23.79 20.88
C GLN A 21 20.70 -24.87 21.16
N ARG A 22 20.16 -24.89 22.38
CA ARG A 22 19.01 -25.74 22.73
C ARG A 22 17.80 -25.17 21.99
N ARG A 23 17.50 -25.74 20.82
CA ARG A 23 16.15 -25.66 20.25
C ARG A 23 15.18 -26.16 21.33
N THR A 24 14.28 -25.30 21.76
CA THR A 24 13.11 -25.69 22.56
C THR A 24 12.19 -26.53 21.68
N HIS A 25 12.52 -27.81 21.52
CA HIS A 25 11.59 -28.77 20.95
C HIS A 25 10.40 -28.87 21.91
N ALA A 26 9.20 -28.59 21.39
CA ALA A 26 7.97 -28.92 22.10
C ALA A 26 8.03 -30.38 22.57
N ALA A 27 7.68 -30.63 23.84
CA ALA A 27 7.79 -31.96 24.43
C ALA A 27 7.04 -33.01 23.58
N GLU A 28 7.72 -34.10 23.24
CA GLU A 28 7.13 -35.22 22.52
C GLU A 28 6.08 -35.92 23.39
N VAL A 29 4.88 -36.12 22.83
CA VAL A 29 3.79 -36.83 23.53
C VAL A 29 3.72 -38.26 22.99
N PHE A 30 4.16 -39.22 23.79
CA PHE A 30 4.14 -40.65 23.49
C PHE A 30 2.72 -41.21 23.70
N THR A 31 2.32 -42.17 22.87
CA THR A 31 1.02 -42.87 22.96
C THR A 31 1.19 -44.25 23.59
N ASN A 32 0.07 -44.93 23.88
CA ASN A 32 0.08 -46.34 24.29
C ASN A 32 0.11 -47.32 23.12
N THR A 33 0.60 -46.88 21.96
CA THR A 33 0.67 -47.69 20.74
C THR A 33 2.08 -47.79 20.19
N TRP A 34 2.35 -48.88 19.48
CA TRP A 34 3.63 -49.19 18.86
C TRP A 34 3.41 -49.56 17.39
N ALA A 35 4.35 -49.17 16.55
CA ALA A 35 4.53 -49.78 15.24
C ALA A 35 5.63 -50.83 15.39
N VAL A 36 5.36 -52.04 14.90
CA VAL A 36 6.22 -53.20 15.09
C VAL A 36 6.39 -53.91 13.76
N GLU A 37 7.63 -54.20 13.37
CA GLU A 37 7.98 -54.97 12.17
C GLU A 37 8.20 -56.44 12.54
N ILE A 38 7.35 -57.33 12.02
CA ILE A 38 7.36 -58.77 12.36
C ILE A 38 7.30 -59.59 11.09
N ARG A 39 8.31 -60.45 10.89
CA ARG A 39 8.31 -61.41 9.77
C ARG A 39 7.53 -62.67 10.16
N GLY A 40 6.50 -63.01 9.40
CA GLY A 40 5.69 -64.20 9.64
C GLY A 40 4.20 -64.06 9.43
N GLY A 41 3.72 -62.89 9.00
CA GLY A 41 2.30 -62.65 8.74
C GLY A 41 1.49 -62.35 10.01
N LEU A 42 0.17 -62.17 9.81
CA LEU A 42 -0.74 -61.70 10.84
C LEU A 42 -0.83 -62.64 12.05
N GLU A 43 -0.79 -63.96 11.81
CA GLU A 43 -0.86 -64.98 12.89
C GLU A 43 0.30 -64.83 13.88
N GLU A 44 1.50 -64.54 13.37
CA GLU A 44 2.66 -64.34 14.21
C GLU A 44 2.60 -63.02 14.99
N ALA A 45 2.13 -61.96 14.33
CA ALA A 45 1.91 -60.68 14.99
C ALA A 45 0.87 -60.80 16.13
N ASP A 46 -0.21 -61.57 15.94
CA ASP A 46 -1.23 -61.84 16.97
C ASP A 46 -0.69 -62.70 18.12
N ARG A 47 0.21 -63.65 17.81
CA ARG A 47 0.89 -64.45 18.83
C ARG A 47 1.77 -63.56 19.70
N ILE A 48 2.65 -62.77 19.09
CA ILE A 48 3.59 -61.88 19.80
C ILE A 48 2.84 -60.78 20.57
N ALA A 49 1.78 -60.21 20.00
CA ALA A 49 0.96 -59.22 20.69
C ALA A 49 0.39 -59.81 21.99
N ARG A 50 -0.24 -60.99 21.93
CA ARG A 50 -0.81 -61.66 23.11
C ARG A 50 0.24 -62.03 24.16
N GLU A 51 1.38 -62.55 23.73
CA GLU A 51 2.48 -62.94 24.61
C GLU A 51 3.03 -61.76 25.43
N HIS A 52 3.11 -60.58 24.81
CA HIS A 52 3.64 -59.38 25.46
C HIS A 52 2.56 -58.43 26.02
N GLY A 53 1.30 -58.86 26.08
CA GLY A 53 0.20 -58.07 26.66
C GLY A 53 -0.35 -56.94 25.77
N PHE A 54 -0.03 -56.96 24.48
CA PHE A 54 -0.55 -56.05 23.48
C PHE A 54 -1.79 -56.59 22.77
N ILE A 55 -2.57 -55.66 22.22
CA ILE A 55 -3.63 -55.93 21.26
C ILE A 55 -3.10 -55.52 19.89
N ASN A 56 -3.09 -56.45 18.94
CA ASN A 56 -2.80 -56.16 17.54
C ASN A 56 -4.02 -55.50 16.89
N HIS A 57 -3.86 -54.28 16.36
CA HIS A 57 -4.88 -53.55 15.60
C HIS A 57 -4.83 -53.84 14.11
N GLY A 58 -3.93 -54.73 13.68
CA GLY A 58 -3.81 -55.19 12.31
C GLY A 58 -2.56 -54.68 11.61
N ASN A 59 -2.45 -55.09 10.34
CA ASN A 59 -1.36 -54.74 9.46
C ASN A 59 -1.50 -53.28 9.00
N VAL A 60 -0.40 -52.52 9.05
CA VAL A 60 -0.34 -51.15 8.52
C VAL A 60 0.03 -51.22 7.04
N PHE A 61 1.13 -51.90 6.72
CA PHE A 61 1.56 -52.29 5.38
C PHE A 61 2.74 -53.28 5.49
N GLY A 62 2.92 -54.16 4.50
CA GLY A 62 4.05 -55.11 4.48
C GLY A 62 4.12 -55.94 5.76
N ASP A 63 5.28 -55.96 6.41
CA ASP A 63 5.51 -56.64 7.69
C ASP A 63 5.30 -55.73 8.92
N TYR A 64 4.72 -54.54 8.76
CA TYR A 64 4.48 -53.59 9.85
C TYR A 64 3.06 -53.73 10.44
N TYR A 65 2.99 -53.82 11.77
CA TYR A 65 1.76 -54.01 12.55
C TYR A 65 1.60 -52.92 13.60
N HIS A 66 0.34 -52.64 13.97
CA HIS A 66 0.00 -51.62 14.96
C HIS A 66 -0.42 -52.27 16.28
N PHE A 67 0.43 -52.18 17.31
CA PHE A 67 0.17 -52.76 18.61
C PHE A 67 -0.31 -51.71 19.61
N ARG A 68 -1.20 -52.08 20.54
CA ARG A 68 -1.65 -51.21 21.64
C ARG A 68 -1.56 -51.94 22.98
N HIS A 69 -0.99 -51.29 23.99
CA HIS A 69 -0.92 -51.85 25.34
C HIS A 69 -1.94 -51.15 26.26
N HIS A 70 -2.78 -51.92 26.96
CA HIS A 70 -3.84 -51.33 27.79
C HIS A 70 -3.32 -50.72 29.10
N ALA A 71 -2.23 -51.26 29.65
CA ALA A 71 -1.62 -50.76 30.89
C ALA A 71 -0.69 -49.55 30.69
N VAL A 72 -0.53 -49.08 29.45
CA VAL A 72 0.26 -47.87 29.15
C VAL A 72 -0.70 -46.70 28.92
N GLU A 73 -0.37 -45.55 29.49
CA GLU A 73 -1.18 -44.34 29.36
C GLU A 73 -1.27 -43.87 27.90
N LYS A 74 -2.46 -43.44 27.49
CA LYS A 74 -2.72 -42.98 26.11
C LYS A 74 -1.88 -41.77 25.69
N ARG A 75 -1.40 -40.96 26.64
CA ARG A 75 -0.56 -39.78 26.41
C ARG A 75 0.42 -39.62 27.56
N ALA A 76 1.71 -39.64 27.26
CA ALA A 76 2.78 -39.47 28.25
C ALA A 76 3.90 -38.56 27.71
N LEU A 77 4.59 -37.84 28.61
CA LEU A 77 5.74 -36.98 28.25
C LEU A 77 7.07 -37.74 28.13
N SER A 78 7.04 -39.07 28.35
CA SER A 78 8.21 -39.93 28.21
C SER A 78 7.80 -41.30 27.66
N GLY A 79 8.67 -41.91 26.85
CA GLY A 79 8.45 -43.23 26.29
C GLY A 79 8.50 -44.35 27.35
N HIS A 80 7.66 -45.36 27.18
CA HIS A 80 7.52 -46.49 28.09
C HIS A 80 8.60 -47.57 27.82
N LYS A 81 9.83 -47.30 28.30
CA LYS A 81 11.03 -48.13 28.08
C LYS A 81 10.83 -49.62 28.37
N GLY A 82 10.09 -49.96 29.42
CA GLY A 82 9.92 -51.36 29.84
C GLY A 82 9.10 -52.23 28.87
N MET A 83 8.19 -51.62 28.10
CA MET A 83 7.39 -52.34 27.09
C MET A 83 8.12 -52.33 25.74
N HIS A 84 8.71 -51.19 25.42
CA HIS A 84 9.53 -51.01 24.23
C HIS A 84 10.72 -51.98 24.18
N ASN A 85 11.44 -52.14 25.30
CA ASN A 85 12.56 -53.08 25.40
C ASN A 85 12.11 -54.54 25.33
N ARG A 86 10.92 -54.87 25.84
CA ARG A 86 10.35 -56.23 25.74
C ARG A 86 10.05 -56.59 24.30
N LEU A 87 9.38 -55.71 23.55
CA LEU A 87 9.14 -55.92 22.12
C LEU A 87 10.44 -56.01 21.31
N ARG A 88 11.45 -55.18 21.61
CA ARG A 88 12.76 -55.25 20.92
C ARG A 88 13.58 -56.48 21.28
N ALA A 89 13.31 -57.13 22.41
CA ALA A 89 13.98 -58.36 22.83
C ALA A 89 13.36 -59.62 22.21
N GLU A 90 12.18 -59.52 21.60
CA GLU A 90 11.50 -60.63 20.92
C GLU A 90 12.25 -60.99 19.62
N PRO A 91 12.76 -62.23 19.45
CA PRO A 91 13.60 -62.60 18.30
C PRO A 91 12.97 -62.36 16.93
N ARG A 92 11.64 -62.39 16.83
CA ARG A 92 10.92 -62.22 15.56
C ARG A 92 10.49 -60.77 15.28
N VAL A 93 10.69 -59.87 16.24
CA VAL A 93 10.49 -58.42 16.06
C VAL A 93 11.78 -57.81 15.52
N GLN A 94 11.76 -57.35 14.28
CA GLN A 94 12.91 -56.71 13.63
C GLN A 94 13.07 -55.25 14.09
N TRP A 95 11.94 -54.60 14.35
CA TRP A 95 11.89 -53.21 14.75
C TRP A 95 10.63 -52.95 15.56
N ALA A 96 10.75 -52.11 16.59
CA ALA A 96 9.61 -51.62 17.35
C ALA A 96 9.86 -50.18 17.76
N GLU A 97 8.84 -49.35 17.57
CA GLU A 97 8.85 -47.95 17.99
C GLU A 97 7.52 -47.53 18.60
N GLN A 98 7.60 -46.95 19.80
CA GLN A 98 6.44 -46.34 20.44
C GLN A 98 6.00 -45.12 19.64
N GLN A 99 4.72 -45.01 19.35
CA GLN A 99 4.20 -43.93 18.53
C GLN A 99 4.16 -42.62 19.31
N VAL A 100 4.52 -41.55 18.62
CA VAL A 100 4.50 -40.18 19.15
C VAL A 100 3.46 -39.39 18.37
N VAL A 101 2.66 -38.61 19.08
CA VAL A 101 1.67 -37.73 18.47
C VAL A 101 2.39 -36.73 17.56
N LYS A 102 2.19 -36.86 16.24
CA LYS A 102 2.66 -35.88 15.28
C LYS A 102 1.64 -34.73 15.20
N ARG A 103 2.06 -33.51 15.51
CA ARG A 103 1.28 -32.31 15.23
C ARG A 103 1.27 -32.07 13.72
N ARG A 104 0.11 -32.22 13.08
CA ARG A 104 -0.11 -31.87 11.68
C ARG A 104 -1.17 -30.78 11.64
N LYS A 105 -0.86 -29.63 11.02
CA LYS A 105 -1.89 -28.67 10.58
C LYS A 105 -2.29 -29.04 9.16
N ARG A 106 -3.58 -28.93 8.84
CA ARG A 106 -4.08 -29.02 7.47
C ARG A 106 -3.40 -27.90 6.67
N ARG A 107 -2.81 -28.22 5.52
CA ARG A 107 -2.33 -27.20 4.59
C ARG A 107 -3.56 -26.69 3.81
N ASP A 108 -3.64 -25.38 3.66
CA ASP A 108 -4.44 -24.70 2.63
C ASP A 108 -5.96 -24.57 2.86
N LEU A 109 -6.34 -23.87 3.93
CA LEU A 109 -7.50 -22.99 3.90
C LEU A 109 -7.06 -21.66 4.52
N TYR A 110 -7.17 -20.58 3.76
CA TYR A 110 -7.06 -19.23 4.32
C TYR A 110 -8.16 -19.08 5.39
N GLU A 111 -7.74 -18.74 6.61
CA GLU A 111 -8.62 -18.44 7.74
C GLU A 111 -8.63 -16.94 7.93
N ASP A 112 -9.82 -16.39 8.18
CA ASP A 112 -9.95 -14.96 8.45
C ASP A 112 -9.18 -14.57 9.71
N PRO A 113 -8.61 -13.34 9.75
CA PRO A 113 -8.01 -12.83 10.96
C PRO A 113 -8.94 -12.88 12.17
N THR A 114 -8.35 -13.20 13.32
CA THR A 114 -9.07 -13.43 14.58
C THR A 114 -9.18 -12.19 15.46
N ASP A 115 -8.70 -11.05 14.97
CA ASP A 115 -8.55 -9.80 15.71
C ASP A 115 -9.91 -9.15 16.02
N PRO A 116 -10.08 -8.56 17.22
CA PRO A 116 -11.39 -8.19 17.75
C PRO A 116 -12.12 -7.11 16.92
N TYR A 117 -11.41 -6.25 16.20
CA TYR A 117 -11.97 -5.19 15.37
C TYR A 117 -11.98 -5.55 13.88
N PHE A 118 -11.43 -6.69 13.46
CA PHE A 118 -11.52 -7.15 12.07
C PHE A 118 -12.97 -7.19 11.55
N PRO A 119 -13.99 -7.64 12.31
CA PRO A 119 -15.39 -7.57 11.88
C PRO A 119 -15.93 -6.14 11.67
N LYS A 120 -15.27 -5.12 12.23
CA LYS A 120 -15.61 -3.71 12.01
C LYS A 120 -14.90 -3.11 10.79
N GLN A 121 -13.85 -3.74 10.26
CA GLN A 121 -13.10 -3.30 9.08
C GLN A 121 -13.84 -3.65 7.78
N TRP A 122 -15.00 -3.03 7.62
CA TRP A 122 -15.94 -3.24 6.52
C TRP A 122 -15.32 -3.05 5.12
N TYR A 123 -14.27 -2.22 5.03
CA TYR A 123 -13.55 -1.94 3.80
C TYR A 123 -12.56 -3.06 3.41
N LEU A 124 -12.16 -3.94 4.33
CA LEU A 124 -11.34 -5.14 4.05
C LEU A 124 -12.21 -6.35 3.69
N PHE A 125 -13.37 -6.45 4.32
CA PHE A 125 -14.34 -7.50 4.05
C PHE A 125 -15.77 -7.03 4.32
N ASN A 126 -16.61 -7.23 3.31
CA ASN A 126 -18.03 -7.02 3.33
C ASN A 126 -18.73 -8.20 2.64
N PRO A 127 -19.71 -8.88 3.27
CA PRO A 127 -20.46 -9.96 2.64
C PRO A 127 -21.16 -9.58 1.32
N THR A 128 -21.40 -8.28 1.08
CA THR A 128 -21.98 -7.79 -0.18
C THR A 128 -20.94 -7.52 -1.27
N HIS A 129 -19.66 -7.81 -1.02
CA HIS A 129 -18.52 -7.54 -1.92
C HIS A 129 -18.34 -6.06 -2.27
N GLN A 130 -18.81 -5.15 -1.41
CA GLN A 130 -18.50 -3.72 -1.44
C GLN A 130 -17.37 -3.44 -0.45
N ASP A 131 -16.18 -3.96 -0.80
CA ASP A 131 -14.93 -3.87 -0.06
C ASP A 131 -13.75 -3.75 -1.06
N LEU A 132 -12.52 -3.68 -0.56
CA LEU A 132 -11.30 -3.58 -1.39
C LEU A 132 -10.83 -4.94 -1.93
N ASN A 133 -11.63 -6.00 -1.77
CA ASN A 133 -11.33 -7.37 -2.16
C ASN A 133 -10.03 -7.93 -1.54
N THR A 134 -9.65 -7.45 -0.36
CA THR A 134 -8.38 -7.77 0.30
C THR A 134 -8.25 -9.26 0.61
N LYS A 135 -9.34 -9.91 1.03
CA LYS A 135 -9.36 -11.35 1.27
C LYS A 135 -9.02 -12.19 0.04
N ALA A 136 -9.31 -11.71 -1.17
CA ALA A 136 -8.92 -12.43 -2.38
C ALA A 136 -7.40 -12.40 -2.61
N ALA A 137 -6.70 -11.33 -2.20
CA ALA A 137 -5.25 -11.28 -2.21
C ALA A 137 -4.64 -12.18 -1.11
N TRP A 138 -5.18 -12.11 0.11
CA TRP A 138 -4.72 -12.97 1.22
C TRP A 138 -4.95 -14.46 0.94
N ALA A 139 -6.08 -14.82 0.33
CA ALA A 139 -6.37 -16.20 -0.09
C ALA A 139 -5.43 -16.69 -1.21
N GLN A 140 -4.84 -15.77 -2.00
CA GLN A 140 -3.77 -16.09 -2.96
C GLN A 140 -2.40 -16.23 -2.29
N GLY A 141 -2.28 -15.93 -0.99
CA GLY A 141 -1.06 -16.07 -0.20
C GLY A 141 -0.20 -14.81 -0.09
N TYR A 142 -0.72 -13.64 -0.48
CA TYR A 142 0.00 -12.37 -0.41
C TYR A 142 -0.52 -11.54 0.76
N THR A 143 0.38 -11.14 1.65
CA THR A 143 0.09 -10.48 2.93
C THR A 143 0.99 -9.26 3.17
N GLY A 144 1.78 -8.87 2.17
CA GLY A 144 2.74 -7.76 2.20
C GLY A 144 4.16 -8.18 2.56
N LYS A 145 4.41 -9.49 2.69
CA LYS A 145 5.65 -10.00 3.26
C LYS A 145 6.88 -9.60 2.45
N GLY A 146 7.87 -9.01 3.12
CA GLY A 146 9.12 -8.57 2.50
C GLY A 146 9.04 -7.21 1.81
N VAL A 147 7.87 -6.57 1.80
CA VAL A 147 7.71 -5.18 1.38
C VAL A 147 7.84 -4.26 2.59
N VAL A 148 8.44 -3.10 2.38
CA VAL A 148 8.71 -2.08 3.40
C VAL A 148 7.97 -0.81 3.01
N VAL A 149 7.10 -0.33 3.89
CA VAL A 149 6.30 0.89 3.72
C VAL A 149 6.71 1.91 4.80
N THR A 150 6.74 3.18 4.45
CA THR A 150 6.92 4.27 5.44
C THR A 150 5.78 5.28 5.36
N ILE A 151 5.36 5.78 6.52
CA ILE A 151 4.35 6.83 6.66
C ILE A 151 5.07 8.17 6.89
N LEU A 152 4.92 9.12 5.97
CA LEU A 152 5.53 10.45 6.09
C LEU A 152 4.53 11.40 6.76
N ASP A 153 4.63 11.59 8.08
CA ASP A 153 3.56 12.23 8.86
C ASP A 153 4.03 12.83 10.21
N ASP A 154 3.19 12.80 11.25
CA ASP A 154 3.41 13.33 12.61
C ASP A 154 4.14 12.35 13.57
N GLY A 155 4.60 11.22 13.03
CA GLY A 155 5.31 10.15 13.74
C GLY A 155 4.53 8.84 13.82
N ILE A 156 5.20 7.79 14.30
CA ILE A 156 4.63 6.45 14.47
C ILE A 156 4.91 5.93 15.88
N GLU A 157 3.86 5.53 16.60
CA GLU A 157 3.97 4.87 17.90
C GLU A 157 4.52 3.45 17.70
N LYS A 158 5.85 3.34 17.55
CA LYS A 158 6.57 2.10 17.21
C LYS A 158 6.36 0.98 18.23
N ASP A 159 6.04 1.33 19.46
CA ASP A 159 5.75 0.41 20.56
C ASP A 159 4.26 0.05 20.69
N HIS A 160 3.40 0.53 19.78
CA HIS A 160 2.00 0.12 19.73
C HIS A 160 1.91 -1.42 19.61
N PRO A 161 1.10 -2.12 20.44
CA PRO A 161 1.09 -3.59 20.49
C PRO A 161 0.76 -4.25 19.14
N ASP A 162 0.04 -3.52 18.29
CA ASP A 162 -0.36 -3.95 16.96
C ASP A 162 0.63 -3.57 15.84
N LEU A 163 1.64 -2.74 16.12
CA LEU A 163 2.66 -2.31 15.15
C LEU A 163 4.05 -2.90 15.46
N ILE A 164 4.37 -3.13 16.73
CA ILE A 164 5.73 -3.45 17.21
C ILE A 164 6.40 -4.62 16.48
N ASN A 165 5.65 -5.63 16.05
CA ASN A 165 6.22 -6.80 15.33
C ASN A 165 6.57 -6.48 13.86
N ASN A 166 5.87 -5.52 13.28
CA ASN A 166 6.04 -5.08 11.90
C ASN A 166 6.88 -3.81 11.79
N TYR A 167 7.10 -3.09 12.90
CA TYR A 167 7.93 -1.91 12.94
C TYR A 167 9.33 -2.16 12.37
N ASP A 168 9.81 -1.20 11.58
CA ASP A 168 11.11 -1.22 10.95
C ASP A 168 11.85 0.11 11.19
N PRO A 169 12.94 0.11 11.97
CA PRO A 169 13.74 1.31 12.21
C PRO A 169 14.44 1.82 10.95
N GLU A 170 14.81 0.94 9.99
CA GLU A 170 15.44 1.39 8.73
C GLU A 170 14.43 2.07 7.79
N ALA A 171 13.14 1.95 8.07
CA ALA A 171 12.07 2.67 7.37
C ALA A 171 11.62 3.93 8.13
N SER A 172 12.35 4.35 9.16
CA SER A 172 11.91 5.36 10.12
C SER A 172 12.99 6.42 10.36
N TYR A 173 12.56 7.65 10.66
CA TYR A 173 13.44 8.74 11.07
C TYR A 173 12.62 9.90 11.67
N ASP A 174 13.20 10.68 12.58
CA ASP A 174 12.64 11.94 13.04
C ASP A 174 13.38 13.12 12.40
N VAL A 175 12.73 13.76 11.42
CA VAL A 175 13.30 14.91 10.73
C VAL A 175 13.09 16.19 11.55
N ASN A 176 12.05 16.24 12.40
CA ASN A 176 11.77 17.41 13.22
C ASN A 176 12.83 17.61 14.31
N ASP A 177 13.23 16.54 15.00
CA ASP A 177 14.21 16.57 16.09
C ASP A 177 15.62 16.08 15.67
N GLY A 178 15.73 15.45 14.50
CA GLY A 178 17.01 15.09 13.89
C GLY A 178 17.64 13.82 14.45
N ASP A 179 16.83 12.81 14.75
CA ASP A 179 17.25 11.52 15.32
C ASP A 179 16.49 10.31 14.71
N ASP A 180 16.85 9.09 15.10
CA ASP A 180 16.31 7.85 14.50
C ASP A 180 14.95 7.42 15.10
N ASP A 181 14.42 8.11 16.13
CA ASP A 181 13.20 7.71 16.83
C ASP A 181 11.97 8.54 16.39
N PRO A 182 11.08 7.99 15.52
CA PRO A 182 9.90 8.70 15.04
C PRO A 182 8.74 8.73 16.04
N GLN A 183 8.98 8.50 17.35
CA GLN A 183 7.92 8.45 18.36
C GLN A 183 7.10 9.75 18.34
N PRO A 184 5.76 9.69 18.28
CA PRO A 184 4.95 10.89 18.29
C PRO A 184 5.05 11.58 19.65
N ARG A 185 5.16 12.91 19.64
CA ARG A 185 5.06 13.71 20.85
C ARG A 185 3.62 13.70 21.38
N TYR A 186 3.43 13.17 22.58
CA TYR A 186 2.11 13.09 23.20
C TYR A 186 1.61 14.46 23.68
N THR A 187 0.45 14.90 23.18
CA THR A 187 -0.25 16.11 23.67
C THR A 187 -1.59 15.75 24.32
N GLN A 188 -2.16 16.66 25.11
CA GLN A 188 -3.47 16.42 25.73
C GLN A 188 -4.59 16.23 24.69
N ARG A 189 -4.44 16.84 23.52
CA ARG A 189 -5.38 16.77 22.40
C ARG A 189 -5.10 15.63 21.43
N ASN A 190 -3.99 14.90 21.62
CA ASN A 190 -3.50 13.86 20.71
C ASN A 190 -3.42 14.38 19.27
N GLU A 191 -2.74 15.52 19.10
CA GLU A 191 -2.56 16.13 17.78
C GLU A 191 -1.73 15.21 16.87
N ASN A 192 -0.66 14.60 17.41
CA ASN A 192 0.26 13.72 16.69
C ASN A 192 -0.18 12.25 16.68
N ARG A 193 -1.42 11.99 16.28
CA ARG A 193 -2.00 10.63 16.23
C ARG A 193 -2.13 10.08 14.81
N HIS A 194 -1.92 10.93 13.82
CA HIS A 194 -2.34 10.69 12.45
C HIS A 194 -1.46 9.60 11.81
N GLY A 195 -0.14 9.71 11.90
CA GLY A 195 0.79 8.72 11.33
C GLY A 195 0.63 7.33 11.95
N THR A 196 0.34 7.25 13.26
CA THR A 196 0.05 5.97 13.93
C THR A 196 -1.23 5.32 13.43
N ARG A 197 -2.25 6.10 13.07
CA ARG A 197 -3.51 5.58 12.48
C ARG A 197 -3.25 5.05 11.07
N CYS A 198 -2.55 5.82 10.25
CA CYS A 198 -2.20 5.43 8.88
C CYS A 198 -1.31 4.17 8.85
N ALA A 199 -0.35 4.05 9.77
CA ALA A 199 0.52 2.88 9.88
C ALA A 199 -0.27 1.58 10.14
N GLY A 200 -1.31 1.64 10.98
CA GLY A 200 -2.16 0.49 11.28
C GLY A 200 -2.99 0.02 10.07
N GLU A 201 -3.44 0.95 9.22
CA GLU A 201 -4.18 0.61 8.01
C GLU A 201 -3.32 -0.19 7.03
N VAL A 202 -2.03 0.13 6.96
CA VAL A 202 -1.07 -0.61 6.12
C VAL A 202 -0.73 -1.95 6.76
N ALA A 203 -0.23 -1.96 8.00
CA ALA A 203 0.51 -3.10 8.54
C ALA A 203 0.26 -3.37 10.04
N ALA A 204 -0.92 -3.05 10.58
CA ALA A 204 -1.34 -3.64 11.86
C ALA A 204 -1.24 -5.18 11.79
N ALA A 205 -0.65 -5.79 12.81
CA ALA A 205 -0.37 -7.21 12.84
C ALA A 205 -1.65 -8.04 12.92
N ALA A 206 -1.70 -9.15 12.19
CA ALA A 206 -2.86 -10.05 12.25
C ALA A 206 -2.69 -11.14 13.32
N ASN A 207 -3.81 -11.62 13.84
CA ASN A 207 -3.93 -12.74 14.77
C ASN A 207 -3.15 -12.58 16.08
N ASN A 208 -3.10 -11.36 16.61
CA ASN A 208 -2.48 -11.05 17.91
C ASN A 208 -3.51 -10.73 19.00
N GLY A 209 -4.80 -10.59 18.64
CA GLY A 209 -5.88 -10.28 19.59
C GLY A 209 -5.94 -8.79 19.98
N VAL A 210 -5.30 -7.91 19.21
CA VAL A 210 -5.26 -6.45 19.40
C VAL A 210 -5.94 -5.80 18.19
N CYS A 211 -6.71 -4.72 18.43
CA CYS A 211 -7.36 -3.93 17.39
C CYS A 211 -7.89 -4.74 16.19
N GLY A 212 -7.45 -4.41 14.97
CA GLY A 212 -7.87 -5.01 13.71
C GLY A 212 -6.66 -5.57 12.97
N VAL A 213 -6.61 -5.42 11.64
CA VAL A 213 -5.46 -5.85 10.83
C VAL A 213 -5.14 -4.82 9.75
N GLY A 214 -3.87 -4.73 9.37
CA GLY A 214 -3.45 -3.97 8.19
C GLY A 214 -3.82 -4.71 6.90
N VAL A 215 -3.98 -3.97 5.81
CA VAL A 215 -4.15 -4.54 4.46
C VAL A 215 -2.98 -5.49 4.13
N ALA A 216 -1.77 -5.09 4.49
CA ALA A 216 -0.51 -5.78 4.30
C ALA A 216 0.11 -6.14 5.66
N TYR A 217 -0.60 -6.96 6.44
CA TYR A 217 -0.28 -7.27 7.85
C TYR A 217 1.06 -8.01 8.09
N ASP A 218 1.75 -8.50 7.05
CA ASP A 218 3.12 -9.05 7.16
C ASP A 218 4.19 -8.13 6.51
N ALA A 219 3.80 -6.95 6.03
CA ALA A 219 4.74 -5.93 5.58
C ALA A 219 5.50 -5.32 6.76
N LYS A 220 6.67 -4.76 6.45
CA LYS A 220 7.40 -3.88 7.37
C LYS A 220 6.87 -2.46 7.27
N ILE A 221 6.76 -1.79 8.41
CA ILE A 221 6.21 -0.45 8.52
C ILE A 221 7.14 0.45 9.32
N GLY A 222 7.50 1.58 8.75
CA GLY A 222 8.19 2.67 9.44
C GLY A 222 7.37 3.94 9.44
N GLY A 223 7.93 4.98 10.02
CA GLY A 223 7.34 6.31 9.98
C GLY A 223 8.41 7.39 10.04
N VAL A 224 8.17 8.46 9.30
CA VAL A 224 8.98 9.67 9.32
C VAL A 224 8.20 10.75 10.05
N ARG A 225 8.71 11.18 11.20
CA ARG A 225 8.15 12.34 11.92
C ARG A 225 8.69 13.61 11.28
N MET A 226 7.83 14.29 10.53
CA MET A 226 8.17 15.50 9.77
C MET A 226 7.11 16.61 9.85
N LEU A 227 5.87 16.30 10.26
CA LEU A 227 4.78 17.27 10.40
C LEU A 227 4.63 17.92 11.79
N ASP A 228 5.33 17.44 12.82
CA ASP A 228 5.24 18.01 14.19
C ASP A 228 6.26 19.13 14.40
N GLY A 229 6.33 20.07 13.46
CA GLY A 229 7.28 21.18 13.44
C GLY A 229 7.15 22.04 12.19
N GLU A 230 8.14 22.92 11.95
CA GLU A 230 8.19 23.70 10.71
C GLU A 230 8.53 22.79 9.52
N VAL A 231 7.63 22.74 8.54
CA VAL A 231 7.84 22.00 7.29
C VAL A 231 8.47 22.93 6.26
N THR A 232 9.69 22.59 5.83
CA THR A 232 10.45 23.33 4.81
C THR A 232 10.80 22.40 3.64
N ASP A 233 11.21 22.96 2.50
CA ASP A 233 11.66 22.18 1.33
C ASP A 233 12.74 21.14 1.67
N VAL A 234 13.63 21.44 2.63
CA VAL A 234 14.66 20.49 3.10
C VAL A 234 14.04 19.35 3.91
N VAL A 235 13.07 19.64 4.77
CA VAL A 235 12.36 18.64 5.60
C VAL A 235 11.61 17.66 4.69
N GLU A 236 10.89 18.17 3.70
CA GLU A 236 10.19 17.35 2.72
C GLU A 236 11.17 16.50 1.89
N ALA A 237 12.23 17.10 1.35
CA ALA A 237 13.21 16.40 0.55
C ALA A 237 13.91 15.29 1.35
N HIS A 238 14.28 15.55 2.60
CA HIS A 238 14.88 14.54 3.47
C HIS A 238 13.92 13.38 3.73
N SER A 239 12.66 13.69 4.02
CA SER A 239 11.61 12.69 4.26
C SER A 239 11.36 11.81 3.04
N LEU A 240 11.23 12.43 1.85
CA LEU A 240 10.99 11.74 0.57
C LEU A 240 12.17 10.90 0.10
N SER A 241 13.38 11.24 0.54
CA SER A 241 14.63 10.56 0.15
C SER A 241 15.18 9.63 1.23
N LEU A 242 14.41 9.37 2.30
CA LEU A 242 14.84 8.45 3.36
C LEU A 242 15.01 7.03 2.79
N ASN A 243 16.21 6.46 2.94
CA ASN A 243 16.54 5.05 2.67
C ASN A 243 15.86 4.43 1.43
N PRO A 244 16.01 5.01 0.23
CA PRO A 244 15.21 4.65 -0.96
C PRO A 244 15.61 3.30 -1.56
N GLN A 245 16.66 2.66 -1.06
CA GLN A 245 17.02 1.29 -1.43
C GLN A 245 16.37 0.24 -0.52
N HIS A 246 15.88 0.66 0.65
CA HIS A 246 15.23 -0.20 1.63
C HIS A 246 13.72 -0.03 1.62
N ILE A 247 13.26 1.23 1.64
CA ILE A 247 11.84 1.58 1.60
C ILE A 247 11.31 1.41 0.17
N HIS A 248 10.18 0.70 0.06
CA HIS A 248 9.56 0.45 -1.23
C HIS A 248 8.46 1.46 -1.55
N ILE A 249 7.64 1.77 -0.54
CA ILE A 249 6.44 2.60 -0.68
C ILE A 249 6.47 3.69 0.39
N TYR A 250 6.17 4.91 -0.03
CA TYR A 250 6.02 6.09 0.82
C TYR A 250 4.56 6.51 0.77
N SER A 251 3.89 6.58 1.92
CA SER A 251 2.51 7.06 2.02
C SER A 251 2.49 8.43 2.68
N ALA A 252 1.86 9.39 2.02
CA ALA A 252 1.74 10.76 2.49
C ALA A 252 0.33 11.31 2.24
N SER A 253 -0.10 12.23 3.09
CA SER A 253 -1.40 12.91 2.97
C SER A 253 -1.32 14.38 3.36
N TRP A 254 -0.15 14.99 3.16
CA TRP A 254 0.11 16.41 3.34
C TRP A 254 0.32 17.08 1.99
N GLY A 255 0.20 18.39 1.97
CA GLY A 255 0.27 19.24 0.79
C GLY A 255 -0.01 20.69 1.18
N PRO A 256 -0.34 21.56 0.22
CA PRO A 256 -0.81 22.91 0.49
C PRO A 256 -2.08 22.92 1.36
N GLU A 257 -2.46 24.09 1.86
CA GLU A 257 -3.71 24.23 2.61
C GLU A 257 -4.93 23.98 1.71
N ASP A 258 -5.82 23.07 2.12
CA ASP A 258 -7.04 22.65 1.43
C ASP A 258 -8.18 23.70 1.54
N ASP A 259 -7.89 24.95 1.19
CA ASP A 259 -8.73 26.13 1.43
C ASP A 259 -9.49 26.65 0.19
N GLY A 260 -9.34 26.00 -0.97
CA GLY A 260 -9.95 26.42 -2.21
C GLY A 260 -9.33 27.66 -2.84
N LYS A 261 -8.17 28.14 -2.35
CA LYS A 261 -7.47 29.34 -2.86
C LYS A 261 -5.98 29.12 -3.12
N SER A 262 -5.35 28.21 -2.37
CA SER A 262 -3.94 27.89 -2.48
C SER A 262 -3.59 27.30 -3.85
N LEU A 263 -2.37 27.58 -4.30
CA LEU A 263 -1.77 27.02 -5.51
C LEU A 263 -0.28 26.88 -5.19
N ASP A 264 0.13 25.69 -4.80
CA ASP A 264 1.50 25.43 -4.35
C ASP A 264 1.87 23.97 -4.56
N GLY A 265 3.16 23.65 -4.49
CA GLY A 265 3.66 22.31 -4.75
C GLY A 265 5.10 22.15 -4.31
N PRO A 266 5.71 20.98 -4.60
CA PRO A 266 7.07 20.70 -4.19
C PRO A 266 8.04 21.75 -4.75
N ALA A 267 8.78 22.36 -3.84
CA ALA A 267 9.89 23.23 -4.18
C ALA A 267 11.07 22.42 -4.74
N LYS A 268 12.23 23.06 -4.92
CA LYS A 268 13.33 22.51 -5.70
C LYS A 268 13.86 21.19 -5.12
N LEU A 269 14.05 21.11 -3.81
CA LEU A 269 14.66 19.92 -3.19
C LEU A 269 13.66 18.78 -3.11
N ALA A 270 12.39 19.04 -2.76
CA ALA A 270 11.33 18.05 -2.76
C ALA A 270 11.11 17.45 -4.17
N MET A 271 11.12 18.29 -5.21
CA MET A 271 11.03 17.82 -6.60
C MET A 271 12.24 16.96 -7.00
N GLU A 272 13.45 17.36 -6.62
CA GLU A 272 14.66 16.55 -6.85
C GLU A 272 14.60 15.22 -6.07
N ALA A 273 14.05 15.20 -4.86
CA ALA A 273 13.85 13.99 -4.08
C ALA A 273 12.86 13.03 -4.78
N PHE A 274 11.74 13.52 -5.33
CA PHE A 274 10.85 12.71 -6.16
C PHE A 274 11.58 12.12 -7.38
N LEU A 275 12.34 12.96 -8.12
CA LEU A 275 13.11 12.52 -9.28
C LEU A 275 14.14 11.45 -8.92
N GLN A 276 14.86 11.62 -7.82
CA GLN A 276 15.81 10.61 -7.36
C GLN A 276 15.12 9.34 -6.86
N GLY A 277 13.99 9.47 -6.18
CA GLY A 277 13.16 8.35 -5.74
C GLY A 277 12.73 7.48 -6.92
N ILE A 278 12.09 8.07 -7.94
CA ILE A 278 11.58 7.31 -9.09
C ILE A 278 12.68 6.81 -10.04
N THR A 279 13.88 7.42 -10.05
CA THR A 279 14.99 6.98 -10.92
C THR A 279 15.97 6.03 -10.26
N LYS A 280 16.27 6.20 -8.97
CA LYS A 280 17.30 5.44 -8.26
C LYS A 280 16.74 4.53 -7.18
N GLY A 281 15.58 4.86 -6.62
CA GLY A 281 14.95 4.05 -5.56
C GLY A 281 14.69 2.62 -6.00
N ARG A 282 14.67 1.70 -5.03
CA ARG A 282 14.47 0.25 -5.25
C ARG A 282 15.37 -0.33 -6.34
N GLY A 283 16.67 -0.03 -6.31
CA GLY A 283 17.63 -0.50 -7.31
C GLY A 283 17.36 0.01 -8.74
N GLY A 284 16.70 1.17 -8.89
CA GLY A 284 16.34 1.75 -10.17
C GLY A 284 14.93 1.38 -10.68
N LEU A 285 14.16 0.59 -9.92
CA LEU A 285 12.74 0.35 -10.22
C LEU A 285 11.87 1.58 -9.90
N GLY A 286 12.36 2.45 -9.01
CA GLY A 286 11.71 3.66 -8.55
C GLY A 286 10.87 3.45 -7.30
N SER A 287 11.05 4.35 -6.33
CA SER A 287 10.19 4.49 -5.15
C SER A 287 8.73 4.72 -5.58
N ILE A 288 7.80 4.14 -4.83
CA ILE A 288 6.37 4.34 -5.07
C ILE A 288 5.84 5.35 -4.04
N PHE A 289 5.45 6.53 -4.50
CA PHE A 289 4.87 7.57 -3.65
C PHE A 289 3.34 7.52 -3.77
N VAL A 290 2.64 7.19 -2.70
CA VAL A 290 1.17 7.17 -2.62
C VAL A 290 0.72 8.42 -1.90
N TRP A 291 -0.24 9.14 -2.50
CA TRP A 291 -0.64 10.46 -2.02
C TRP A 291 -2.15 10.57 -1.86
N ALA A 292 -2.62 11.18 -0.78
CA ALA A 292 -4.02 11.57 -0.66
C ALA A 292 -4.34 12.73 -1.62
N SER A 293 -5.56 12.79 -2.13
CA SER A 293 -5.97 13.85 -3.07
C SER A 293 -6.47 15.14 -2.40
N GLY A 294 -6.37 15.31 -1.07
CA GLY A 294 -6.82 16.52 -0.37
C GLY A 294 -8.23 16.42 0.26
N ASN A 295 -8.55 17.33 1.19
CA ASN A 295 -9.78 17.38 1.99
C ASN A 295 -10.59 18.69 1.81
N GLY A 296 -10.27 19.49 0.79
CA GLY A 296 -10.83 20.82 0.50
C GLY A 296 -12.18 20.81 -0.23
N GLY A 297 -12.86 19.67 -0.32
CA GLY A 297 -14.14 19.55 -1.04
C GLY A 297 -15.22 20.53 -0.56
N ARG A 298 -15.25 20.85 0.75
CA ARG A 298 -16.17 21.85 1.33
C ARG A 298 -15.87 23.27 0.84
N GLU A 299 -14.59 23.57 0.67
CA GLU A 299 -14.09 24.86 0.17
C GLU A 299 -14.07 24.90 -1.37
N GLN A 300 -14.58 23.85 -2.01
CA GLN A 300 -14.64 23.69 -3.46
C GLN A 300 -13.25 23.75 -4.09
N ASP A 301 -12.27 23.13 -3.45
CA ASP A 301 -10.92 23.03 -3.99
C ASP A 301 -10.82 22.03 -5.15
N ASN A 302 -9.69 22.07 -5.84
CA ASN A 302 -9.34 21.17 -6.93
C ASN A 302 -7.89 20.72 -6.75
N CYS A 303 -7.70 19.42 -6.64
CA CYS A 303 -6.39 18.82 -6.36
C CYS A 303 -5.34 18.97 -7.49
N ASN A 304 -5.68 19.48 -8.68
CA ASN A 304 -4.64 19.91 -9.63
C ASN A 304 -3.93 21.21 -9.20
N CYS A 305 -4.43 21.91 -8.17
CA CYS A 305 -3.78 23.06 -7.55
C CYS A 305 -2.81 22.68 -6.43
N ASP A 306 -2.79 21.40 -6.03
CA ASP A 306 -1.78 20.80 -5.19
C ASP A 306 -0.73 20.11 -6.07
N GLY A 307 0.49 20.64 -6.10
CA GLY A 307 1.58 20.13 -6.91
C GLY A 307 2.13 18.77 -6.48
N TYR A 308 1.87 18.30 -5.25
CA TYR A 308 2.27 16.97 -4.78
C TYR A 308 1.35 15.91 -5.38
N THR A 309 0.04 16.09 -5.25
CA THR A 309 -0.96 15.14 -5.79
C THR A 309 -1.12 15.24 -7.31
N ASN A 310 -0.85 16.41 -7.91
CA ASN A 310 -0.81 16.64 -9.35
C ASN A 310 0.49 16.13 -10.02
N SER A 311 1.49 15.71 -9.24
CA SER A 311 2.75 15.17 -9.76
C SER A 311 2.53 13.85 -10.50
N ILE A 312 3.29 13.60 -11.57
CA ILE A 312 3.27 12.29 -12.24
C ILE A 312 3.96 11.20 -11.39
N TYR A 313 4.80 11.62 -10.45
CA TYR A 313 5.61 10.73 -9.60
C TYR A 313 4.82 10.18 -8.41
N THR A 314 3.66 10.76 -8.13
CA THR A 314 2.76 10.32 -7.06
C THR A 314 1.59 9.54 -7.64
N LEU A 315 1.16 8.53 -6.90
CA LEU A 315 -0.03 7.74 -7.17
C LEU A 315 -1.13 8.32 -6.28
N SER A 316 -1.86 9.29 -6.83
CA SER A 316 -2.90 10.05 -6.12
C SER A 316 -4.18 9.22 -5.94
N ILE A 317 -4.69 9.22 -4.71
CA ILE A 317 -5.83 8.41 -4.25
C ILE A 317 -6.87 9.30 -3.59
N SER A 318 -8.10 9.23 -4.11
CA SER A 318 -9.28 9.86 -3.54
C SER A 318 -10.09 8.88 -2.66
N SER A 319 -11.21 9.35 -2.11
CA SER A 319 -12.05 8.57 -1.20
C SER A 319 -13.45 8.30 -1.72
N THR A 320 -14.03 7.20 -1.29
CA THR A 320 -15.47 6.93 -1.36
C THR A 320 -16.04 6.58 0.01
N THR A 321 -17.32 6.87 0.21
CA THR A 321 -18.03 6.50 1.44
C THR A 321 -18.41 5.02 1.46
N GLU A 322 -18.90 4.51 2.60
CA GLU A 322 -19.46 3.15 2.72
C GLU A 322 -20.52 2.85 1.66
N SER A 323 -21.34 3.85 1.31
CA SER A 323 -22.41 3.71 0.32
C SER A 323 -21.96 3.98 -1.12
N GLY A 324 -20.66 4.16 -1.37
CA GLY A 324 -20.12 4.42 -2.71
C GLY A 324 -20.39 5.84 -3.23
N ASN A 325 -20.57 6.83 -2.35
CA ASN A 325 -20.79 8.22 -2.75
C ASN A 325 -19.50 9.05 -2.64
N VAL A 326 -19.48 10.24 -3.26
CA VAL A 326 -18.36 11.17 -3.15
C VAL A 326 -18.44 11.83 -1.76
N PRO A 327 -17.44 11.67 -0.87
CA PRO A 327 -17.46 12.28 0.44
C PRO A 327 -17.42 13.82 0.36
N TRP A 328 -17.97 14.49 1.35
CA TRP A 328 -18.06 15.97 1.39
C TRP A 328 -16.71 16.70 1.38
N TYR A 329 -15.64 16.03 1.78
CA TYR A 329 -14.27 16.56 1.82
C TYR A 329 -13.47 16.25 0.55
N SER A 330 -13.92 15.34 -0.32
CA SER A 330 -13.11 14.90 -1.47
C SER A 330 -12.95 16.01 -2.50
N GLU A 331 -11.73 16.16 -3.02
CA GLU A 331 -11.40 17.08 -4.10
C GLU A 331 -11.36 16.33 -5.44
N PRO A 332 -12.12 16.77 -6.46
CA PRO A 332 -12.03 16.19 -7.79
C PRO A 332 -10.96 16.90 -8.62
N CYS A 333 -10.16 16.13 -9.34
CA CYS A 333 -9.20 16.64 -10.32
C CYS A 333 -8.83 15.56 -11.33
N SER A 334 -8.17 15.97 -12.41
CA SER A 334 -7.80 15.05 -13.49
C SER A 334 -6.53 14.24 -13.21
N SER A 335 -5.80 14.55 -12.14
CA SER A 335 -4.57 13.87 -11.72
C SER A 335 -4.83 12.60 -10.90
N THR A 336 -5.96 12.51 -10.19
CA THR A 336 -6.34 11.32 -9.40
C THR A 336 -6.29 10.04 -10.25
N LEU A 337 -5.67 9.00 -9.70
CA LEU A 337 -5.52 7.70 -10.37
C LEU A 337 -6.63 6.72 -9.98
N ALA A 338 -6.96 6.63 -8.69
CA ALA A 338 -7.94 5.68 -8.18
C ALA A 338 -8.53 6.13 -6.85
N THR A 339 -9.30 5.25 -6.21
CA THR A 339 -10.02 5.51 -4.96
C THR A 339 -9.95 4.31 -4.02
N THR A 340 -9.97 4.58 -2.73
CA THR A 340 -10.29 3.59 -1.69
C THR A 340 -11.39 4.10 -0.77
N PHE A 341 -11.85 3.26 0.15
CA PHE A 341 -12.83 3.68 1.14
C PHE A 341 -12.24 4.63 2.17
N SER A 342 -13.08 5.48 2.75
CA SER A 342 -12.80 6.26 3.95
C SER A 342 -14.11 6.54 4.69
N SER A 343 -14.26 7.71 5.30
CA SER A 343 -15.46 8.15 6.01
C SER A 343 -16.46 8.83 5.09
N GLY A 344 -17.71 8.93 5.54
CA GLY A 344 -18.76 9.67 4.85
C GLY A 344 -19.61 10.49 5.81
N ASN A 345 -20.93 10.39 5.63
CA ASN A 345 -21.89 11.00 6.54
C ASN A 345 -21.81 10.38 7.94
N PRO A 346 -22.32 11.07 9.00
CA PRO A 346 -22.27 10.55 10.38
C PRO A 346 -22.96 9.20 10.62
N ARG A 347 -23.76 8.70 9.66
CA ARG A 347 -24.42 7.39 9.73
C ARG A 347 -23.63 6.27 9.04
N GLU A 348 -22.62 6.63 8.26
CA GLU A 348 -21.75 5.68 7.56
C GLU A 348 -20.58 5.31 8.48
N LYS A 349 -20.09 4.09 8.33
CA LYS A 349 -18.90 3.64 9.05
C LYS A 349 -17.67 4.43 8.62
N GLN A 350 -16.66 4.42 9.49
CA GLN A 350 -15.39 5.10 9.29
C GLN A 350 -14.26 4.06 9.30
N ILE A 351 -13.01 4.53 9.18
CA ILE A 351 -11.84 3.66 9.17
C ILE A 351 -11.49 3.23 10.59
N VAL A 352 -11.19 1.94 10.71
CA VAL A 352 -10.87 1.25 11.96
C VAL A 352 -9.39 0.88 11.96
N THR A 353 -8.61 1.38 12.90
CA THR A 353 -7.14 1.21 12.89
C THR A 353 -6.54 1.40 14.30
N THR A 354 -5.23 1.31 14.43
CA THR A 354 -4.44 1.67 15.61
C THR A 354 -4.57 3.17 15.92
N ASP A 355 -4.37 3.56 17.16
CA ASP A 355 -4.45 4.95 17.61
C ASP A 355 -3.42 5.22 18.70
N LEU A 356 -3.05 6.49 18.83
CA LEU A 356 -2.04 6.92 19.79
C LEU A 356 -2.40 6.48 21.23
N ARG A 357 -1.38 6.20 22.03
CA ARG A 357 -1.47 5.68 23.40
C ARG A 357 -1.93 4.23 23.45
N GLN A 358 -1.49 3.43 22.49
CA GLN A 358 -1.72 1.98 22.39
C GLN A 358 -3.22 1.65 22.31
N LYS A 359 -3.99 2.48 21.59
CA LYS A 359 -5.45 2.37 21.48
C LYS A 359 -5.86 1.87 20.10
N CYS A 360 -7.14 1.55 19.99
CA CYS A 360 -7.78 1.34 18.70
C CYS A 360 -8.78 2.46 18.47
N THR A 361 -8.97 2.86 17.21
CA THR A 361 -10.01 3.81 16.81
C THR A 361 -10.90 3.19 15.75
N ASP A 362 -12.18 3.55 15.74
CA ASP A 362 -13.13 3.31 14.66
C ASP A 362 -13.64 4.63 14.06
N SER A 363 -12.84 5.69 14.19
CA SER A 363 -13.17 7.05 13.74
C SER A 363 -12.02 7.78 13.03
N HIS A 364 -11.26 7.05 12.21
CA HIS A 364 -10.32 7.68 11.27
C HIS A 364 -11.05 8.05 9.95
N THR A 365 -10.71 9.20 9.37
CA THR A 365 -11.54 9.92 8.39
C THR A 365 -10.69 10.73 7.42
N GLY A 366 -11.24 11.08 6.26
CA GLY A 366 -10.59 11.96 5.27
C GLY A 366 -9.86 11.17 4.19
N THR A 367 -9.40 11.85 3.14
CA THR A 367 -8.57 11.24 2.08
C THR A 367 -7.25 10.70 2.62
N SER A 368 -6.81 11.21 3.77
CA SER A 368 -5.64 10.71 4.49
C SER A 368 -5.78 9.28 5.01
N ALA A 369 -7.01 8.77 5.19
CA ALA A 369 -7.26 7.36 5.48
C ALA A 369 -7.43 6.51 4.20
N SER A 370 -7.48 7.13 3.01
CA SER A 370 -7.58 6.37 1.76
C SER A 370 -6.20 6.00 1.19
N ALA A 371 -5.23 6.90 1.27
CA ALA A 371 -3.86 6.66 0.79
C ALA A 371 -3.16 5.48 1.49
N PRO A 372 -3.24 5.30 2.82
CA PRO A 372 -2.64 4.15 3.51
C PRO A 372 -3.25 2.81 3.09
N LEU A 373 -4.57 2.74 2.89
CA LEU A 373 -5.21 1.53 2.34
C LEU A 373 -4.66 1.19 0.95
N ALA A 374 -4.49 2.20 0.09
CA ALA A 374 -3.87 2.01 -1.21
C ALA A 374 -2.41 1.57 -1.12
N ALA A 375 -1.62 2.16 -0.22
CA ALA A 375 -0.23 1.75 0.04
C ALA A 375 -0.14 0.29 0.49
N GLY A 376 -1.07 -0.16 1.33
CA GLY A 376 -1.21 -1.57 1.71
C GLY A 376 -1.51 -2.47 0.51
N ILE A 377 -2.47 -2.11 -0.35
CA ILE A 377 -2.81 -2.88 -1.56
C ILE A 377 -1.61 -2.97 -2.51
N ILE A 378 -0.88 -1.86 -2.69
CA ILE A 378 0.34 -1.78 -3.49
C ILE A 378 1.42 -2.68 -2.90
N ALA A 379 1.52 -2.80 -1.57
CA ALA A 379 2.44 -3.72 -0.92
C ALA A 379 2.09 -5.19 -1.22
N LEU A 380 0.81 -5.55 -1.27
CA LEU A 380 0.38 -6.88 -1.71
C LEU A 380 0.79 -7.15 -3.17
N ALA A 381 0.62 -6.15 -4.06
CA ALA A 381 1.01 -6.26 -5.47
C ALA A 381 2.54 -6.37 -5.65
N LEU A 382 3.33 -5.65 -4.85
CA LEU A 382 4.79 -5.74 -4.86
C LEU A 382 5.28 -7.10 -4.37
N GLU A 383 4.69 -7.67 -3.32
CA GLU A 383 5.04 -9.03 -2.88
C GLU A 383 4.82 -10.05 -4.03
N ALA A 384 3.75 -9.86 -4.81
CA ALA A 384 3.46 -10.70 -5.97
C ALA A 384 4.47 -10.54 -7.11
N ASN A 385 5.07 -9.35 -7.27
CA ASN A 385 6.11 -9.09 -8.24
C ASN A 385 7.00 -7.91 -7.83
N MET A 386 8.13 -8.23 -7.17
CA MET A 386 9.07 -7.22 -6.68
C MET A 386 9.80 -6.44 -7.80
N ASN A 387 9.69 -6.88 -9.05
CA ASN A 387 10.31 -6.24 -10.22
C ASN A 387 9.43 -5.15 -10.85
N LEU A 388 8.24 -4.87 -10.30
CA LEU A 388 7.40 -3.78 -10.78
C LEU A 388 8.06 -2.43 -10.56
N THR A 389 8.17 -1.64 -11.62
CA THR A 389 8.59 -0.24 -11.55
C THR A 389 7.48 0.65 -10.98
N TRP A 390 7.82 1.89 -10.61
CA TRP A 390 6.84 2.89 -10.19
C TRP A 390 5.74 3.14 -11.25
N ARG A 391 6.10 3.11 -12.53
CA ARG A 391 5.14 3.21 -13.65
C ARG A 391 4.30 1.96 -13.81
N ASP A 392 4.92 0.78 -13.72
CA ASP A 392 4.18 -0.48 -13.79
C ASP A 392 3.06 -0.53 -12.74
N MET A 393 3.32 -0.04 -11.53
CA MET A 393 2.30 0.04 -10.49
C MET A 393 1.12 0.94 -10.88
N GLN A 394 1.38 2.12 -11.45
CA GLN A 394 0.30 2.99 -11.94
C GLN A 394 -0.50 2.35 -13.08
N HIS A 395 0.17 1.65 -14.01
CA HIS A 395 -0.52 0.88 -15.07
C HIS A 395 -1.42 -0.22 -14.51
N LEU A 396 -0.96 -0.93 -13.48
CA LEU A 396 -1.75 -1.95 -12.81
C LEU A 396 -3.02 -1.32 -12.21
N VAL A 397 -2.88 -0.21 -11.47
CA VAL A 397 -4.02 0.54 -10.91
C VAL A 397 -5.02 0.93 -12.00
N VAL A 398 -4.58 1.56 -13.10
CA VAL A 398 -5.44 1.95 -14.22
C VAL A 398 -6.20 0.75 -14.82
N LYS A 399 -5.58 -0.43 -14.84
CA LYS A 399 -6.16 -1.63 -15.47
C LYS A 399 -7.07 -2.44 -14.55
N THR A 400 -6.92 -2.33 -13.24
CA THR A 400 -7.64 -3.18 -12.28
C THR A 400 -8.64 -2.44 -11.42
N SER A 401 -8.60 -1.12 -11.35
CA SER A 401 -9.59 -0.34 -10.62
C SER A 401 -11.01 -0.51 -11.20
N LEU A 402 -12.00 -0.51 -10.32
CA LEU A 402 -13.39 -0.81 -10.64
C LEU A 402 -14.28 0.43 -10.47
N PRO A 403 -14.98 0.89 -11.53
CA PRO A 403 -15.95 2.00 -11.43
C PRO A 403 -17.29 1.56 -10.85
N VAL A 404 -17.48 0.27 -10.59
CA VAL A 404 -18.75 -0.31 -10.14
C VAL A 404 -19.01 0.08 -8.69
N HIS A 405 -20.28 0.27 -8.33
CA HIS A 405 -20.71 0.69 -6.98
C HIS A 405 -20.24 2.09 -6.55
N LEU A 406 -19.67 2.88 -7.47
CA LEU A 406 -19.28 4.27 -7.24
C LEU A 406 -20.21 5.25 -7.97
N SER A 407 -20.84 6.14 -7.21
CA SER A 407 -21.81 7.11 -7.70
C SER A 407 -21.14 8.47 -7.93
N ALA A 408 -20.94 8.83 -9.20
CA ALA A 408 -20.52 10.16 -9.62
C ALA A 408 -21.22 10.57 -10.93
N GLY A 409 -21.52 11.85 -11.08
CA GLY A 409 -22.19 12.38 -12.29
C GLY A 409 -21.25 12.49 -13.51
N ASP A 410 -19.94 12.51 -13.27
CA ASP A 410 -18.92 12.88 -14.25
C ASP A 410 -18.20 11.69 -14.90
N TRP A 411 -18.61 10.46 -14.63
CA TRP A 411 -18.07 9.29 -15.30
C TRP A 411 -18.16 9.42 -16.83
N ARG A 412 -17.03 9.27 -17.51
CA ARG A 412 -16.93 9.23 -18.98
C ARG A 412 -16.03 8.09 -19.42
N ALA A 413 -16.30 7.54 -20.61
CA ALA A 413 -15.37 6.62 -21.24
C ALA A 413 -14.30 7.43 -21.98
N ASN A 414 -13.04 7.09 -21.78
CA ASN A 414 -11.93 7.67 -22.53
C ASN A 414 -11.78 7.01 -23.92
N GLY A 415 -10.79 7.45 -24.71
CA GLY A 415 -10.58 7.02 -26.09
C GLY A 415 -10.25 5.54 -26.27
N VAL A 416 -9.90 4.84 -25.19
CA VAL A 416 -9.67 3.38 -25.17
C VAL A 416 -10.75 2.61 -24.41
N GLY A 417 -11.88 3.26 -24.10
CA GLY A 417 -13.07 2.63 -23.53
C GLY A 417 -13.06 2.43 -22.02
N ARG A 418 -12.08 2.98 -21.28
CA ARG A 418 -12.07 2.92 -19.82
C ARG A 418 -12.93 4.03 -19.23
N ARG A 419 -13.74 3.69 -18.21
CA ARG A 419 -14.50 4.70 -17.47
C ARG A 419 -13.56 5.40 -16.48
N VAL A 420 -13.60 6.74 -16.49
CA VAL A 420 -12.83 7.60 -15.61
C VAL A 420 -13.71 8.74 -15.08
N SER A 421 -13.45 9.17 -13.84
CA SER A 421 -14.11 10.27 -13.13
C SER A 421 -13.05 11.13 -12.45
N HIS A 422 -13.24 12.45 -12.38
CA HIS A 422 -12.33 13.34 -11.65
C HIS A 422 -12.44 13.14 -10.14
N SER A 423 -13.56 12.62 -9.64
CA SER A 423 -13.72 12.28 -8.21
C SER A 423 -13.11 10.93 -7.84
N TYR A 424 -13.03 10.00 -8.80
CA TYR A 424 -12.65 8.60 -8.51
C TYR A 424 -11.45 8.05 -9.29
N GLY A 425 -10.87 8.84 -10.20
CA GLY A 425 -9.94 8.34 -11.20
C GLY A 425 -10.56 7.17 -11.98
N TYR A 426 -9.84 6.06 -12.06
CA TYR A 426 -10.30 4.81 -12.71
C TYR A 426 -11.23 3.96 -11.83
N GLY A 427 -11.50 4.38 -10.59
CA GLY A 427 -12.42 3.72 -9.66
C GLY A 427 -11.74 3.11 -8.43
N LEU A 428 -12.47 2.22 -7.77
CA LEU A 428 -12.07 1.59 -6.52
C LEU A 428 -10.92 0.60 -6.75
N LEU A 429 -9.88 0.65 -5.93
CA LEU A 429 -8.82 -0.36 -5.95
C LEU A 429 -9.36 -1.75 -5.59
N ASP A 430 -8.92 -2.76 -6.33
CA ASP A 430 -9.22 -4.18 -6.08
C ASP A 430 -7.92 -4.94 -5.80
N ALA A 431 -7.73 -5.33 -4.54
CA ALA A 431 -6.52 -6.01 -4.08
C ALA A 431 -6.32 -7.38 -4.74
N GLY A 432 -7.41 -8.13 -4.95
CA GLY A 432 -7.35 -9.44 -5.61
C GLY A 432 -6.94 -9.33 -7.07
N ALA A 433 -7.52 -8.37 -7.79
CA ALA A 433 -7.27 -8.14 -9.21
C ALA A 433 -5.86 -7.59 -9.47
N ILE A 434 -5.40 -6.62 -8.67
CA ILE A 434 -4.06 -6.03 -8.85
C ILE A 434 -2.95 -7.06 -8.61
N VAL A 435 -3.09 -7.90 -7.57
CA VAL A 435 -2.17 -9.01 -7.28
C VAL A 435 -2.19 -10.05 -8.40
N ALA A 436 -3.38 -10.43 -8.89
CA ALA A 436 -3.51 -11.40 -9.96
C ALA A 436 -2.84 -10.92 -11.26
N LEU A 437 -2.98 -9.63 -11.60
CA LEU A 437 -2.36 -9.04 -12.78
C LEU A 437 -0.85 -8.85 -12.61
N ALA A 438 -0.38 -8.45 -11.42
CA ALA A 438 1.03 -8.24 -11.09
C ALA A 438 1.90 -9.48 -11.36
N LYS A 439 1.40 -10.68 -11.04
CA LYS A 439 2.12 -11.96 -11.20
C LYS A 439 2.59 -12.24 -12.62
N ASN A 440 1.80 -11.80 -13.61
CA ASN A 440 2.05 -12.03 -15.04
C ASN A 440 2.34 -10.72 -15.78
N TRP A 441 2.66 -9.65 -15.06
CA TRP A 441 2.89 -8.34 -15.64
C TRP A 441 4.24 -8.31 -16.38
N THR A 442 4.22 -7.76 -17.59
CA THR A 442 5.44 -7.44 -18.35
C THR A 442 5.70 -5.95 -18.20
N SER A 443 6.91 -5.60 -17.76
CA SER A 443 7.26 -4.19 -17.52
C SER A 443 7.11 -3.34 -18.78
N VAL A 444 6.61 -2.11 -18.61
CA VAL A 444 6.31 -1.18 -19.71
C VAL A 444 7.54 -0.55 -20.36
N GLY A 445 8.74 -0.82 -19.86
CA GLY A 445 10.00 -0.34 -20.43
C GLY A 445 10.30 1.13 -20.10
N GLN A 446 11.12 1.80 -20.92
CA GLN A 446 11.54 3.18 -20.67
C GLN A 446 10.37 4.18 -20.84
N GLN A 447 10.36 5.24 -20.03
CA GLN A 447 9.43 6.36 -20.22
C GLN A 447 9.93 7.28 -21.34
N HIS A 448 9.04 7.66 -22.26
CA HIS A 448 9.31 8.65 -23.29
C HIS A 448 8.57 9.96 -22.97
N GLN A 449 9.20 11.10 -23.26
CA GLN A 449 8.63 12.42 -23.01
C GLN A 449 8.67 13.28 -24.27
N CYS A 450 7.50 13.50 -24.89
CA CYS A 450 7.36 14.41 -26.03
C CYS A 450 6.86 15.79 -25.57
N VAL A 451 7.67 16.83 -25.76
CA VAL A 451 7.31 18.21 -25.40
C VAL A 451 6.91 19.00 -26.65
N ASN A 452 5.74 19.63 -26.61
CA ASN A 452 5.20 20.43 -27.71
C ASN A 452 4.87 21.86 -27.25
N THR A 453 5.50 22.86 -27.87
CA THR A 453 5.15 24.27 -27.67
C THR A 453 3.83 24.58 -28.38
N MET A 454 2.76 24.89 -27.63
CA MET A 454 1.42 25.11 -28.19
C MET A 454 1.23 26.54 -28.72
N LEU A 455 1.74 27.53 -27.99
CA LEU A 455 1.75 28.95 -28.35
C LEU A 455 3.19 29.47 -28.44
N THR A 456 3.44 30.35 -29.41
CA THR A 456 4.75 31.03 -29.57
C THR A 456 4.66 32.53 -29.29
N LYS A 457 3.45 33.05 -29.15
CA LYS A 457 3.15 34.45 -28.86
C LYS A 457 1.98 34.53 -27.89
N PRO A 458 1.99 35.49 -26.96
CA PRO A 458 0.88 35.71 -26.06
C PRO A 458 -0.43 35.94 -26.80
N ARG A 459 -1.54 35.42 -26.26
CA ARG A 459 -2.90 35.65 -26.77
C ARG A 459 -3.81 36.13 -25.65
N ASP A 460 -4.77 36.98 -26.00
CA ASP A 460 -5.82 37.38 -25.05
C ASP A 460 -6.79 36.21 -24.82
N VAL A 461 -7.10 35.95 -23.56
CA VAL A 461 -8.03 34.90 -23.14
C VAL A 461 -9.48 35.38 -23.23
N GLY A 462 -9.73 36.69 -23.07
CA GLY A 462 -11.08 37.26 -23.12
C GLY A 462 -12.05 36.59 -22.13
N ASN A 463 -13.23 36.23 -22.63
CA ASN A 463 -14.24 35.44 -21.89
C ASN A 463 -14.17 33.93 -22.19
N LYS A 464 -13.77 33.57 -23.41
CA LYS A 464 -13.60 32.19 -23.85
C LYS A 464 -12.45 32.14 -24.85
N PHE A 465 -11.51 31.27 -24.59
CA PHE A 465 -10.34 31.01 -25.39
C PHE A 465 -10.32 29.52 -25.78
N VAL A 466 -10.10 29.26 -27.07
CA VAL A 466 -9.98 27.90 -27.60
C VAL A 466 -8.74 27.85 -28.49
N LEU A 467 -7.85 26.91 -28.21
CA LEU A 467 -6.66 26.63 -28.99
C LEU A 467 -6.67 25.16 -29.40
N SER A 468 -6.82 24.91 -30.70
CA SER A 468 -6.58 23.58 -31.27
C SER A 468 -5.24 23.53 -31.99
N LYS A 469 -4.47 22.46 -31.77
CA LYS A 469 -3.22 22.21 -32.48
C LYS A 469 -3.06 20.72 -32.73
N ARG A 470 -2.71 20.40 -33.98
CA ARG A 470 -2.33 19.04 -34.36
C ARG A 470 -0.89 18.74 -33.93
N VAL A 471 -0.68 17.61 -33.27
CA VAL A 471 0.63 17.11 -32.84
C VAL A 471 0.89 15.74 -33.46
N ASP A 472 2.16 15.44 -33.72
CA ASP A 472 2.64 14.17 -34.26
C ASP A 472 3.18 13.23 -33.18
N ALA A 473 3.02 13.59 -31.90
CA ALA A 473 3.55 12.86 -30.76
C ALA A 473 5.06 12.56 -30.81
N CYS A 474 5.83 13.43 -31.48
CA CYS A 474 7.27 13.22 -31.73
C CYS A 474 7.60 12.03 -32.63
N TRP A 475 6.69 11.69 -33.55
CA TRP A 475 6.90 10.63 -34.55
C TRP A 475 8.27 10.75 -35.26
N GLY A 476 8.95 9.62 -35.38
CA GLY A 476 10.28 9.53 -36.01
C GLY A 476 11.45 10.01 -35.15
N ARG A 477 11.21 10.39 -33.88
CA ARG A 477 12.25 10.81 -32.93
C ARG A 477 12.30 9.86 -31.72
N PRO A 478 13.41 9.81 -30.95
CA PRO A 478 13.51 8.97 -29.74
C PRO A 478 12.47 9.31 -28.66
N GLU A 479 11.93 10.53 -28.67
CA GLU A 479 10.89 10.99 -27.75
C GLU A 479 9.47 10.54 -28.15
N TYR A 480 9.33 9.75 -29.22
CA TYR A 480 8.03 9.30 -29.72
C TYR A 480 7.21 8.59 -28.63
N VAL A 481 5.96 9.04 -28.46
CA VAL A 481 5.00 8.44 -27.53
C VAL A 481 3.90 7.75 -28.33
N SER A 482 3.91 6.42 -28.33
CA SER A 482 2.91 5.60 -29.03
C SER A 482 1.63 5.36 -28.22
N SER A 483 1.70 5.51 -26.91
CA SER A 483 0.59 5.31 -25.97
C SER A 483 0.80 6.21 -24.78
N LEU A 484 -0.22 6.99 -24.43
CA LEU A 484 -0.15 7.94 -23.31
C LEU A 484 -0.13 7.24 -21.94
N GLU A 485 0.56 7.89 -21.01
CA GLU A 485 0.45 7.67 -19.57
C GLU A 485 -0.12 8.96 -18.97
N HIS A 486 0.75 9.88 -18.55
CA HIS A 486 0.39 11.22 -18.08
C HIS A 486 0.41 12.24 -19.21
N VAL A 487 -0.43 13.27 -19.11
CA VAL A 487 -0.39 14.46 -19.97
C VAL A 487 -0.33 15.69 -19.09
N GLN A 488 0.61 16.60 -19.37
CA GLN A 488 0.69 17.89 -18.71
C GLN A 488 0.39 19.04 -19.67
N ALA A 489 -0.52 19.93 -19.28
CA ALA A 489 -0.67 21.25 -19.87
C ALA A 489 0.02 22.28 -18.96
N ARG A 490 1.24 22.68 -19.34
CA ARG A 490 1.99 23.73 -18.65
C ARG A 490 1.51 25.10 -19.10
N LEU A 491 0.91 25.86 -18.20
CA LEU A 491 0.24 27.11 -18.52
C LEU A 491 0.88 28.30 -17.78
N THR A 492 1.19 29.35 -18.54
CA THR A 492 1.49 30.68 -18.02
C THR A 492 0.36 31.62 -18.44
N LEU A 493 -0.39 32.11 -17.45
CA LEU A 493 -1.68 32.78 -17.64
C LEU A 493 -1.85 33.88 -16.60
N SER A 494 -2.06 35.12 -17.04
CA SER A 494 -2.44 36.22 -16.16
C SER A 494 -3.97 36.43 -16.16
N HIS A 495 -4.57 36.50 -14.96
CA HIS A 495 -6.00 36.78 -14.81
C HIS A 495 -6.27 37.60 -13.56
N ASN A 496 -7.30 38.45 -13.58
CA ASN A 496 -7.62 39.33 -12.47
C ASN A 496 -8.23 38.60 -11.25
N GLN A 497 -8.79 37.40 -11.46
CA GLN A 497 -9.25 36.51 -10.40
C GLN A 497 -9.09 35.07 -10.89
N ARG A 498 -8.07 34.38 -10.38
CA ARG A 498 -7.68 33.03 -10.81
C ARG A 498 -8.81 32.02 -10.63
N GLY A 499 -9.53 32.09 -9.50
CA GLY A 499 -10.62 31.17 -9.18
C GLY A 499 -11.77 31.14 -10.16
N LYS A 500 -11.93 32.15 -11.03
CA LYS A 500 -12.99 32.23 -12.05
C LYS A 500 -12.69 31.48 -13.35
N LEU A 501 -11.48 30.96 -13.49
CA LEU A 501 -11.06 30.27 -14.70
C LEU A 501 -11.55 28.82 -14.68
N ALA A 502 -12.08 28.40 -15.81
CA ALA A 502 -12.36 27.01 -16.12
C ALA A 502 -11.45 26.53 -17.25
N ILE A 503 -10.61 25.55 -16.98
CA ILE A 503 -9.59 25.06 -17.93
C ILE A 503 -9.87 23.60 -18.25
N HIS A 504 -9.95 23.28 -19.55
CA HIS A 504 -10.16 21.94 -20.04
C HIS A 504 -9.17 21.59 -21.15
N LEU A 505 -8.77 20.32 -21.19
CA LEU A 505 -7.94 19.75 -22.25
C LEU A 505 -8.68 18.58 -22.90
N ILE A 506 -8.72 18.57 -24.23
CA ILE A 506 -9.40 17.53 -25.02
C ILE A 506 -8.35 16.79 -25.84
N SER A 507 -8.30 15.47 -25.69
CA SER A 507 -7.41 14.59 -26.45
C SER A 507 -7.88 14.41 -27.90
N PRO A 508 -7.02 13.92 -28.81
CA PRO A 508 -7.39 13.61 -30.19
C PRO A 508 -8.51 12.58 -30.32
N LEU A 509 -8.69 11.71 -29.33
CA LEU A 509 -9.78 10.73 -29.27
C LEU A 509 -11.03 11.26 -28.57
N GLY A 510 -11.05 12.54 -28.20
CA GLY A 510 -12.21 13.23 -27.64
C GLY A 510 -12.35 13.17 -26.13
N THR A 511 -11.36 12.65 -25.40
CA THR A 511 -11.38 12.60 -23.94
C THR A 511 -11.19 14.01 -23.38
N ARG A 512 -12.20 14.51 -22.66
CA ARG A 512 -12.20 15.85 -22.06
C ARG A 512 -11.80 15.77 -20.59
N SER A 513 -10.63 16.32 -20.25
CA SER A 513 -10.12 16.46 -18.89
C SER A 513 -10.36 17.87 -18.36
N THR A 514 -10.92 17.97 -17.16
CA THR A 514 -11.06 19.23 -16.43
C THR A 514 -9.79 19.48 -15.63
N LEU A 515 -8.99 20.44 -16.09
CA LEU A 515 -7.69 20.77 -15.49
C LEU A 515 -7.84 21.73 -14.31
N SER A 516 -8.79 22.67 -14.37
CA SER A 516 -9.06 23.59 -13.28
C SER A 516 -10.53 24.01 -13.34
N THR A 517 -11.36 23.51 -12.41
CA THR A 517 -12.67 24.04 -11.97
C THR A 517 -13.00 23.36 -10.63
N SER A 518 -14.01 23.82 -9.90
CA SER A 518 -14.62 22.99 -8.86
C SER A 518 -15.83 22.22 -9.41
N SER A 519 -16.28 21.21 -8.67
CA SER A 519 -17.13 20.11 -9.15
C SER A 519 -18.46 20.54 -9.78
N TRP A 520 -18.94 19.68 -10.69
CA TRP A 520 -20.33 19.56 -11.11
C TRP A 520 -21.19 19.20 -9.90
N ASN A 521 -22.22 20.01 -9.58
CA ASN A 521 -23.26 19.61 -8.63
C ASN A 521 -24.46 18.99 -9.37
N HIS A 522 -25.30 18.22 -8.66
CA HIS A 522 -26.52 17.56 -9.17
C HIS A 522 -27.54 18.50 -9.87
N VAL A 523 -27.28 19.81 -9.88
CA VAL A 523 -28.12 20.86 -10.47
C VAL A 523 -27.54 21.39 -11.79
N GLY A 524 -26.43 20.83 -12.30
CA GLY A 524 -25.90 21.19 -13.61
C GLY A 524 -25.11 22.50 -13.66
N PHE A 525 -24.64 23.01 -12.52
CA PHE A 525 -23.79 24.21 -12.47
C PHE A 525 -22.33 23.82 -12.24
N PHE A 526 -21.44 24.36 -13.08
CA PHE A 526 -20.00 24.38 -12.85
C PHE A 526 -19.73 25.38 -11.74
N PHE A 527 -19.16 24.93 -10.62
CA PHE A 527 -18.58 25.85 -9.66
C PHE A 527 -17.12 26.08 -10.03
N PHE A 528 -16.72 27.34 -9.92
CA PHE A 528 -15.34 27.80 -10.03
C PHE A 528 -14.76 27.77 -8.61
N ARG A 529 -13.44 27.88 -8.38
CA ARG A 529 -12.90 27.93 -7.01
C ARG A 529 -13.29 29.28 -6.39
N PRO A 530 -14.34 29.36 -5.55
CA PRO A 530 -14.98 30.64 -5.25
C PRO A 530 -14.16 31.49 -4.27
N ASN A 531 -13.29 30.84 -3.50
CA ASN A 531 -12.42 31.46 -2.51
C ASN A 531 -11.11 31.99 -3.12
N ASP A 532 -10.77 31.57 -4.35
CA ASP A 532 -9.55 31.99 -5.04
C ASP A 532 -9.72 33.34 -5.76
N PHE A 533 -9.47 34.42 -5.03
CA PHE A 533 -9.46 35.79 -5.56
C PHE A 533 -8.07 36.24 -6.06
N SER A 534 -7.09 35.33 -6.18
CA SER A 534 -5.72 35.69 -6.54
C SER A 534 -5.63 36.37 -7.93
N THR A 535 -4.75 37.36 -8.03
CA THR A 535 -4.42 38.07 -9.29
C THR A 535 -3.13 37.56 -9.94
N GLU A 536 -2.44 36.61 -9.30
CA GLU A 536 -1.14 36.09 -9.74
C GLU A 536 -1.28 35.17 -10.97
N GLY A 537 -2.48 34.63 -11.20
CA GLY A 537 -2.72 33.68 -12.28
C GLY A 537 -1.94 32.37 -12.09
N PHE A 538 -1.48 31.80 -13.20
CA PHE A 538 -0.64 30.61 -13.23
C PHE A 538 0.70 30.94 -13.86
N ASN A 539 1.80 30.45 -13.29
CA ASN A 539 3.15 30.67 -13.78
C ASN A 539 3.82 29.32 -14.02
N ASP A 540 3.97 28.92 -15.30
CA ASP A 540 4.42 27.59 -15.73
C ASP A 540 3.79 26.43 -14.94
N TRP A 541 2.51 26.56 -14.56
CA TRP A 541 1.83 25.54 -13.75
C TRP A 541 1.47 24.33 -14.60
N ALA A 542 1.92 23.16 -14.17
CA ALA A 542 1.83 21.92 -14.94
C ALA A 542 0.57 21.12 -14.58
N PHE A 543 -0.62 21.56 -15.02
CA PHE A 543 -1.84 20.78 -14.84
C PHE A 543 -1.73 19.39 -15.45
N MET A 544 -2.00 18.34 -14.68
CA MET A 544 -1.81 16.95 -15.08
C MET A 544 -3.15 16.24 -15.29
N THR A 545 -3.21 15.35 -16.28
CA THR A 545 -4.32 14.42 -16.43
C THR A 545 -3.88 12.98 -16.68
N THR A 546 -4.54 12.05 -16.00
CA THR A 546 -4.43 10.60 -16.18
C THR A 546 -5.56 10.03 -17.05
N HIS A 547 -6.55 10.85 -17.44
CA HIS A 547 -7.79 10.37 -18.06
C HIS A 547 -7.60 9.82 -19.48
N SER A 548 -6.56 10.26 -20.18
CA SER A 548 -6.20 9.80 -21.53
C SER A 548 -5.22 8.61 -21.53
N TRP A 549 -5.04 7.92 -20.39
CA TRP A 549 -4.08 6.82 -20.28
C TRP A 549 -4.40 5.68 -21.27
N GLY A 550 -3.40 5.34 -22.08
CA GLY A 550 -3.48 4.33 -23.14
C GLY A 550 -3.92 4.85 -24.51
N GLU A 551 -4.28 6.12 -24.63
CA GLU A 551 -4.66 6.71 -25.93
C GLU A 551 -3.45 6.99 -26.82
N ASP A 552 -3.65 6.98 -28.15
CA ASP A 552 -2.68 7.50 -29.11
C ASP A 552 -2.72 9.04 -29.08
N PRO A 553 -1.62 9.72 -28.73
CA PRO A 553 -1.59 11.19 -28.64
C PRO A 553 -1.53 11.90 -29.98
N GLN A 554 -1.41 11.20 -31.11
CA GLN A 554 -1.36 11.81 -32.44
C GLN A 554 -2.71 12.37 -32.85
N GLY A 555 -2.71 13.61 -33.33
CA GLY A 555 -3.92 14.27 -33.81
C GLY A 555 -4.11 15.64 -33.16
N GLU A 556 -5.34 16.13 -33.17
CA GLU A 556 -5.68 17.46 -32.70
C GLU A 556 -5.93 17.47 -31.19
N TRP A 557 -5.17 18.27 -30.47
CA TRP A 557 -5.43 18.60 -29.07
C TRP A 557 -6.11 19.96 -28.97
N THR A 558 -7.10 20.08 -28.10
CA THR A 558 -7.81 21.34 -27.86
C THR A 558 -7.70 21.76 -26.40
N LEU A 559 -7.19 22.97 -26.15
CA LEU A 559 -7.22 23.65 -24.86
C LEU A 559 -8.37 24.66 -24.85
N GLU A 560 -9.25 24.56 -23.86
CA GLU A 560 -10.35 25.50 -23.61
C GLU A 560 -10.11 26.24 -22.29
N ILE A 561 -10.22 27.56 -22.31
CA ILE A 561 -10.19 28.39 -21.11
C ILE A 561 -11.40 29.31 -21.12
N GLU A 562 -12.22 29.24 -20.08
CA GLU A 562 -13.45 30.02 -19.94
C GLU A 562 -13.41 30.84 -18.66
N ASN A 563 -13.87 32.10 -18.73
CA ASN A 563 -14.09 32.95 -17.57
C ASN A 563 -15.55 32.83 -17.14
N MET A 564 -15.78 32.25 -15.98
CA MET A 564 -17.13 31.89 -15.51
C MET A 564 -17.91 33.04 -14.86
N ALA A 565 -17.43 34.29 -14.92
CA ALA A 565 -18.15 35.44 -14.40
C ALA A 565 -19.40 35.78 -15.27
N THR A 566 -20.58 35.78 -14.66
CA THR A 566 -21.80 36.33 -15.26
C THR A 566 -21.62 37.82 -15.59
N ASN A 567 -21.77 38.18 -16.87
CA ASN A 567 -21.90 39.53 -17.43
C ASN A 567 -21.50 40.70 -16.52
N GLY A 568 -20.22 41.08 -16.57
CA GLY A 568 -19.72 42.34 -16.03
C GLY A 568 -18.44 42.75 -16.75
N LEU A 569 -18.53 43.78 -17.59
CA LEU A 569 -17.38 44.46 -18.20
C LEU A 569 -16.37 44.81 -17.11
N THR A 570 -15.21 44.16 -17.12
CA THR A 570 -14.05 44.56 -16.31
C THR A 570 -12.82 44.55 -17.21
N MET A 571 -12.40 45.75 -17.60
CA MET A 571 -11.15 46.04 -18.28
C MET A 571 -9.98 45.70 -17.36
N GLY A 572 -9.19 44.72 -17.77
CA GLY A 572 -7.88 44.38 -17.21
C GLY A 572 -7.19 43.49 -18.22
N GLN A 573 -5.87 43.66 -18.40
CA GLN A 573 -5.08 42.91 -19.36
C GLN A 573 -5.06 41.41 -19.00
N ARG A 574 -5.50 40.54 -19.93
CA ARG A 574 -5.59 39.08 -19.76
C ARG A 574 -4.77 38.43 -20.87
N PHE A 575 -3.73 37.69 -20.55
CA PHE A 575 -2.88 37.07 -21.57
C PHE A 575 -2.49 35.64 -21.15
N ILE A 576 -2.49 34.71 -22.11
CA ILE A 576 -1.87 33.38 -22.01
C ILE A 576 -0.64 33.34 -22.91
N GLN A 577 0.46 32.75 -22.43
CA GLN A 577 1.73 32.65 -23.17
C GLN A 577 2.11 31.21 -23.49
#